data_AF-A0A640UPI2-F1
#
_entry.id   AF-A0A640UPI2-F1
#
_cell.length_a   1.000
_cell.length_b   1.000
_cell.length_c   1.000
_cell.angle_alpha   90.00
_cell.angle_beta   90.00
_cell.angle_gamma   90.00
#
_symmetry.space_group_name_H-M   'P 1'
#
loop_
_entity.id
_entity.type
_entity.pdbx_description
1 polymer ?
#
loop_
_entity_poly.entity_id
_entity_poly.type
_entity_poly.pdbx_seq_one_letter_code
_entity_poly.pdbx_strand_id
1 'polypeptide(L)'
;MGQWWGVLAGVLLIAAWINRAAGPAVVITLSAVVLLWCAFQAPVTCGAPVRRREDGCRNNASGLLLGCHIRQHRWQKLKMLIVRRQVRAFCSGLFSDGKATVVTLAGIGSFISGLVALVPGVVVH
;
A
#
# COMPACT_ATOMS: atom_id res chain seq x y z
N MET A 1 -17.22 -6.11 -4.26
CA MET A 1 -16.33 -7.20 -3.76
C MET A 1 -15.00 -7.30 -4.51
N GLY A 2 -14.85 -6.79 -5.74
CA GLY A 2 -13.63 -7.02 -6.55
C GLY A 2 -12.32 -6.30 -6.17
N GLN A 3 -12.27 -5.43 -5.15
CA GLN A 3 -11.04 -4.70 -4.80
C GLN A 3 -10.24 -5.31 -3.63
N TRP A 4 -10.80 -6.27 -2.89
CA TRP A 4 -10.17 -6.86 -1.70
C TRP A 4 -9.28 -8.08 -1.99
N TRP A 5 -9.06 -8.42 -3.26
CA TRP A 5 -8.26 -9.58 -3.66
C TRP A 5 -6.81 -9.52 -3.13
N GLY A 6 -6.26 -8.32 -2.93
CA GLY A 6 -4.91 -8.18 -2.37
C GLY A 6 -4.80 -8.62 -0.90
N VAL A 7 -5.91 -8.71 -0.16
CA VAL A 7 -5.92 -9.33 1.17
C VAL A 7 -5.63 -10.83 1.04
N LEU A 8 -6.23 -11.50 0.04
CA LEU A 8 -5.93 -12.91 -0.23
C LEU A 8 -4.46 -13.09 -0.61
N ALA A 9 -3.90 -12.19 -1.44
CA ALA A 9 -2.48 -12.22 -1.77
C ALA A 9 -1.59 -12.02 -0.52
N GLY A 10 -1.99 -11.16 0.41
CA GLY A 10 -1.31 -10.99 1.70
C GLY A 10 -1.35 -12.25 2.58
N VAL A 11 -2.50 -12.92 2.64
CA VAL A 11 -2.64 -14.20 3.36
C VAL A 11 -1.77 -15.28 2.71
N LEU A 12 -1.72 -15.35 1.38
CA LEU A 12 -0.85 -16.27 0.64
C LEU A 12 0.63 -15.97 0.88
N LEU A 13 1.02 -14.69 0.99
CA LEU A 13 2.39 -14.30 1.34
C LEU A 13 2.78 -14.83 2.73
N ILE A 14 1.89 -14.70 3.72
CA ILE A 14 2.11 -15.25 5.07
C ILE A 14 2.22 -16.78 5.01
N ALA A 15 1.33 -17.44 4.26
CA ALA A 15 1.38 -18.88 4.08
C ALA A 15 2.67 -19.35 3.38
N ALA A 16 3.20 -18.57 2.43
CA ALA A 16 4.47 -18.86 1.77
C ALA A 16 5.65 -18.82 2.75
N TRP A 17 5.65 -17.92 3.73
CA TRP A 17 6.69 -17.92 4.77
C TRP A 17 6.65 -19.14 5.70
N ILE A 18 5.46 -19.69 5.94
CA ILE A 18 5.28 -20.85 6.81
C ILE A 18 5.61 -22.15 6.06
N ASN A 19 5.40 -22.16 4.73
CA ASN A 19 5.57 -23.34 3.92
C ASN A 19 7.01 -23.49 3.41
N ARG A 20 7.69 -24.56 3.85
CA ARG A 20 9.04 -24.96 3.41
C ARG A 20 9.17 -25.14 1.89
N ALA A 21 8.06 -25.43 1.19
CA ALA A 21 8.08 -25.61 -0.26
C ALA A 21 8.14 -24.28 -1.05
N ALA A 22 7.91 -23.14 -0.40
CA ALA A 22 7.90 -21.84 -1.07
C ALA A 22 9.31 -21.28 -1.20
N GLY A 23 9.87 -21.35 -2.40
CA GLY A 23 11.17 -20.76 -2.68
C GLY A 23 11.16 -19.21 -2.62
N PRO A 24 12.36 -18.59 -2.53
CA PRO A 24 12.51 -17.13 -2.47
C PRO A 24 11.77 -16.38 -3.58
N ALA A 25 11.75 -16.93 -4.79
CA ALA A 25 11.06 -16.33 -5.94
C ALA A 25 9.56 -16.16 -5.71
N VAL A 26 8.91 -17.10 -5.00
CA VAL A 26 7.47 -17.04 -4.71
C VAL A 26 7.18 -15.92 -3.71
N VAL A 27 7.99 -15.83 -2.65
CA VAL A 27 7.87 -14.78 -1.62
C VAL A 27 8.10 -13.39 -2.21
N ILE A 28 9.12 -13.22 -3.05
CA ILE A 28 9.40 -11.95 -3.73
C ILE A 28 8.24 -11.55 -4.65
N THR A 29 7.72 -12.50 -5.42
CA THR A 29 6.61 -12.25 -6.35
C THR A 29 5.34 -11.84 -5.59
N LEU A 30 4.97 -12.59 -4.55
CA LEU A 30 3.81 -12.26 -3.71
C LEU A 30 3.99 -10.91 -3.00
N SER A 31 5.19 -10.63 -2.50
CA SER A 31 5.55 -9.34 -1.89
C SER A 31 5.34 -8.18 -2.86
N ALA A 32 5.81 -8.32 -4.11
CA ALA A 32 5.63 -7.31 -5.14
C ALA A 32 4.14 -7.12 -5.51
N VAL A 33 3.38 -8.22 -5.63
CA VAL A 33 1.94 -8.17 -5.92
C VAL A 33 1.17 -7.43 -4.83
N VAL A 34 1.41 -7.75 -3.56
CA VAL A 34 0.73 -7.08 -2.43
C VAL A 34 1.15 -5.62 -2.34
N LEU A 35 2.43 -5.31 -2.56
CA LEU A 35 2.93 -3.93 -2.57
C LEU A 35 2.25 -3.09 -3.66
N LEU A 36 2.19 -3.61 -4.89
CA LEU A 36 1.55 -2.93 -6.02
C LEU A 36 0.04 -2.76 -5.78
N TRP A 37 -0.62 -3.76 -5.20
CA TRP A 37 -2.02 -3.63 -4.82
C TRP A 37 -2.22 -2.54 -3.76
N CYS A 38 -1.40 -2.49 -2.70
CA CYS A 38 -1.46 -1.44 -1.68
C CYS A 38 -1.25 -0.04 -2.29
N ALA A 39 -0.30 0.07 -3.21
CA ALA A 39 0.02 1.34 -3.88
C ALA A 39 -1.10 1.83 -4.81
N PHE A 40 -1.75 0.94 -5.58
CA PHE A 40 -2.57 1.32 -6.74
C PHE A 40 -4.01 0.82 -6.77
N GLN A 41 -4.43 -0.10 -5.89
CA GLN A 41 -5.76 -0.71 -5.97
C GLN A 41 -6.50 -0.83 -4.64
N ALA A 42 -5.77 -0.80 -3.52
CA ALA A 42 -6.37 -0.98 -2.21
C ALA A 42 -7.47 0.07 -1.91
N PRO A 43 -8.64 -0.35 -1.40
CA PRO A 43 -9.75 0.56 -1.14
C PRO A 43 -9.44 1.42 0.08
N VAL A 44 -8.96 2.64 -0.16
CA VAL A 44 -8.61 3.62 0.89
C VAL A 44 -9.40 4.91 0.71
N THR A 45 -9.42 5.75 1.74
CA THR A 45 -10.03 7.07 1.66
C THR A 45 -9.09 8.05 0.93
N CYS A 46 -9.62 8.97 0.12
CA CYS A 46 -8.81 9.87 -0.68
C CYS A 46 -7.93 10.82 0.15
N GLY A 47 -8.47 11.42 1.21
CA GLY A 47 -7.74 12.30 2.13
C GLY A 47 -7.15 13.59 1.52
N ALA A 48 -7.45 13.91 0.26
CA ALA A 48 -6.91 15.11 -0.39
C ALA A 48 -7.41 16.38 0.32
N PRO A 49 -6.57 17.40 0.55
CA PRO A 49 -6.99 18.61 1.25
C PRO A 49 -8.01 19.37 0.42
N VAL A 50 -9.14 19.70 1.05
CA VAL A 50 -10.22 20.48 0.44
C VAL A 50 -10.46 21.75 1.24
N ARG A 51 -10.79 22.86 0.57
CA ARG A 51 -10.98 24.17 1.21
C ARG A 51 -12.08 24.19 2.29
N ARG A 52 -13.03 23.26 2.21
CA ARG A 52 -14.26 23.25 3.02
C ARG A 52 -14.19 22.35 4.25
N ARG A 53 -13.12 21.56 4.43
CA ARG A 53 -13.03 20.53 5.47
C ARG A 53 -11.56 20.24 5.80
N GLU A 54 -11.22 20.27 7.08
CA GLU A 54 -9.86 20.01 7.56
C GLU A 54 -9.45 18.55 7.39
N ASP A 55 -10.37 17.62 7.62
CA ASP A 55 -10.20 16.17 7.46
C ASP A 55 -10.20 15.68 5.98
N GLY A 56 -10.21 16.61 5.01
CA GLY A 56 -9.96 16.30 3.60
C GLY A 56 -11.09 15.56 2.86
N CYS A 57 -10.81 15.08 1.65
CA CYS A 57 -11.78 14.38 0.81
C CYS A 57 -12.07 12.96 1.34
N ARG A 58 -13.35 12.67 1.62
CA ARG A 58 -13.83 11.35 2.11
C ARG A 58 -14.25 10.36 1.02
N ASN A 59 -14.05 10.70 -0.26
CA ASN A 59 -14.37 9.77 -1.35
C ASN A 59 -13.42 8.58 -1.35
N ASN A 60 -13.91 7.42 -1.80
CA ASN A 60 -13.09 6.25 -2.03
C ASN A 60 -12.02 6.53 -3.09
N ALA A 61 -10.80 6.08 -2.82
CA ALA A 61 -9.66 6.09 -3.70
C ALA A 61 -9.20 4.65 -3.97
N SER A 62 -8.38 4.49 -5.00
CA SER A 62 -7.87 3.19 -5.44
C SER A 62 -6.36 3.13 -5.18
N GLY A 63 -5.96 2.81 -3.95
CA GLY A 63 -4.57 2.71 -3.53
C GLY A 63 -4.03 3.95 -2.82
N LEU A 64 -2.91 3.77 -2.13
CA LEU A 64 -2.27 4.82 -1.32
C LEU A 64 -1.74 5.98 -2.19
N LEU A 65 -1.18 5.67 -3.37
CA LEU A 65 -0.57 6.66 -4.26
C LEU A 65 -1.59 7.37 -5.16
N LEU A 66 -2.71 6.71 -5.46
CA LEU A 66 -3.75 7.27 -6.31
C LEU A 66 -4.78 8.05 -5.48
N GLY A 67 -5.43 9.00 -6.14
CA GLY A 67 -6.56 9.75 -5.58
C GLY A 67 -7.90 9.12 -5.95
N CYS A 68 -8.99 9.78 -5.56
CA CYS A 68 -10.35 9.43 -6.00
C CYS A 68 -10.56 9.65 -7.51
N HIS A 69 -11.79 9.49 -7.98
CA HIS A 69 -12.18 9.74 -9.38
C HIS A 69 -11.94 11.19 -9.84
N ILE A 70 -11.81 12.14 -8.90
CA ILE A 70 -11.57 13.56 -9.20
C ILE A 70 -10.11 13.76 -9.61
N ARG A 71 -9.88 14.18 -10.86
CA ARG A 71 -8.54 14.38 -11.43
C ARG A 71 -7.68 15.38 -10.65
N GLN A 72 -8.30 16.44 -10.11
CA GLN A 72 -7.61 17.43 -9.29
C GLN A 72 -7.00 16.82 -8.01
N HIS A 73 -7.72 15.92 -7.34
CA HIS A 73 -7.22 15.26 -6.14
C HIS A 73 -6.05 14.32 -6.43
N ARG A 74 -6.05 13.65 -7.60
CA ARG A 74 -4.91 12.84 -8.06
C ARG A 74 -3.66 13.68 -8.27
N TRP A 75 -3.79 14.82 -8.95
CA TRP A 75 -2.67 15.74 -9.15
C TRP A 75 -2.16 16.34 -7.85
N GLN A 76 -3.05 16.69 -6.91
CA GLN A 76 -2.64 17.17 -5.59
C GLN A 76 -1.84 16.10 -4.83
N LYS A 77 -2.32 14.85 -4.78
CA LYS A 77 -1.57 13.74 -4.16
C LYS A 77 -0.21 13.51 -4.82
N LEU A 78 -0.16 13.49 -6.15
CA LEU A 78 1.09 13.31 -6.88
C LEU A 78 2.07 14.45 -6.61
N LYS A 79 1.56 15.70 -6.55
CA LYS A 79 2.38 16.86 -6.21
C LYS A 79 2.93 16.77 -4.78
N MET A 80 2.15 16.26 -3.82
CA MET A 80 2.62 16.05 -2.46
C MET A 80 3.75 15.02 -2.37
N LEU A 81 3.72 14.00 -3.22
CA LEU A 81 4.77 12.98 -3.31
C LEU A 81 6.07 13.54 -3.90
N ILE A 82 5.96 14.40 -4.92
CA ILE A 82 7.13 14.96 -5.64
C ILE A 82 7.75 16.13 -4.87
N VAL A 83 6.93 16.97 -4.25
CA VAL A 83 7.40 18.16 -3.53
C VAL A 83 7.90 17.74 -2.15
N ARG A 84 9.22 17.71 -1.94
CA ARG A 84 9.86 17.34 -0.66
C ARG A 84 9.22 17.98 0.57
N ARG A 85 8.81 19.25 0.49
CA ARG A 85 8.15 19.98 1.60
C ARG A 85 6.77 19.40 1.98
N GLN A 86 6.13 18.66 1.08
CA GLN A 86 4.79 18.09 1.26
C GLN A 86 4.82 16.57 1.48
N VAL A 87 5.96 15.91 1.31
CA VAL A 87 6.11 14.47 1.57
C VAL A 87 5.76 14.12 3.02
N ARG A 88 6.13 14.98 3.98
CA ARG A 88 5.76 14.77 5.39
C ARG A 88 4.23 14.78 5.59
N ALA A 89 3.53 15.70 4.93
CA ALA A 89 2.07 15.78 4.98
C ALA A 89 1.40 14.57 4.29
N PHE A 90 2.01 14.09 3.19
CA PHE A 90 1.60 12.86 2.54
C PHE A 90 1.75 11.66 3.48
N CYS A 91 2.93 11.49 4.10
CA CYS A 91 3.18 10.40 5.05
C CYS A 91 2.26 10.45 6.27
N SER A 92 2.00 11.62 6.84
CA SER A 92 1.01 11.73 7.93
C SER A 92 -0.39 11.35 7.46
N GLY A 93 -0.74 11.64 6.21
CA GLY A 93 -2.00 11.24 5.60
C GLY A 93 -2.13 9.74 5.33
N LEU A 94 -1.03 8.97 5.28
CA LEU A 94 -1.06 7.51 5.18
C LEU A 94 -1.56 6.86 6.48
N PHE A 95 -1.42 7.56 7.61
CA PHE A 95 -1.79 7.07 8.95
C PHE A 95 -3.00 7.79 9.56
N SER A 96 -3.64 8.71 8.83
CA SER A 96 -4.75 9.51 9.35
C SER A 96 -6.10 8.81 9.34
N ASP A 97 -6.23 7.69 8.60
CA ASP A 97 -7.46 6.91 8.49
C ASP A 97 -7.15 5.42 8.74
N GLY A 98 -8.04 4.72 9.45
CA GLY A 98 -7.82 3.32 9.84
C GLY A 98 -7.58 2.39 8.64
N LYS A 99 -8.30 2.61 7.54
CA LYS A 99 -8.10 1.84 6.29
C LYS A 99 -6.73 2.12 5.68
N ALA A 100 -6.33 3.39 5.61
CA ALA A 100 -5.05 3.78 5.07
C ALA A 100 -3.89 3.22 5.92
N THR A 101 -4.02 3.25 7.24
CA THR A 101 -3.03 2.68 8.17
C THR A 101 -2.83 1.19 7.93
N VAL A 102 -3.90 0.40 7.87
CA VAL A 102 -3.82 -1.05 7.64
C VAL A 102 -3.15 -1.37 6.30
N VAL A 103 -3.56 -0.68 5.23
CA VAL A 103 -2.97 -0.89 3.89
C VAL A 103 -1.52 -0.44 3.85
N THR A 104 -1.17 0.64 4.55
CA THR A 104 0.22 1.12 4.65
C THR A 104 1.10 0.10 5.39
N LEU A 105 0.61 -0.45 6.51
CA LEU A 105 1.32 -1.50 7.24
C LEU A 105 1.48 -2.77 6.39
N ALA A 106 0.45 -3.18 5.66
CA ALA A 106 0.53 -4.31 4.73
C ALA A 106 1.56 -4.06 3.60
N GLY A 107 1.59 -2.84 3.06
CA GLY A 107 2.58 -2.42 2.07
C GLY A 107 4.01 -2.46 2.63
N ILE A 108 4.24 -1.89 3.81
CA ILE A 108 5.54 -1.91 4.50
C ILE A 108 5.97 -3.35 4.80
N GLY A 109 5.07 -4.16 5.36
CA GLY A 109 5.34 -5.57 5.66
C GLY A 109 5.71 -6.36 4.41
N SER A 110 5.00 -6.14 3.30
CA SER A 110 5.30 -6.80 2.01
C SER A 110 6.64 -6.32 1.44
N PHE A 111 6.97 -5.04 1.56
CA PHE A 111 8.26 -4.52 1.13
C PHE A 111 9.42 -5.15 1.91
N ILE A 112 9.33 -5.16 3.24
CA ILE A 112 10.32 -5.79 4.12
C ILE A 112 10.42 -7.29 3.79
N SER A 113 9.27 -7.96 3.63
CA SER A 113 9.21 -9.38 3.27
C SER A 113 9.99 -9.70 2.00
N GLY A 114 9.80 -8.90 0.94
CA GLY A 114 10.55 -9.04 -0.31
C GLY A 114 12.04 -8.82 -0.15
N LEU A 115 12.46 -7.84 0.67
CA LEU A 115 13.88 -7.61 0.97
C LEU A 115 14.52 -8.76 1.74
N VAL A 116 13.82 -9.28 2.75
CA VAL A 116 14.30 -10.40 3.57
C VAL A 116 14.45 -11.67 2.71
N ALA A 117 13.55 -11.87 1.74
CA ALA A 117 13.62 -13.00 0.83
C ALA A 117 14.83 -12.97 -0.13
N LEU A 118 15.50 -11.82 -0.29
CA LEU A 118 16.75 -11.72 -1.05
C LEU A 118 17.98 -12.17 -0.26
N VAL A 119 17.86 -12.31 1.07
CA VAL A 119 18.97 -12.74 1.92
C VAL A 119 19.12 -14.26 1.83
N PRO A 120 20.27 -14.78 1.36
CA PRO A 120 20.50 -16.21 1.28
C PRO A 120 20.37 -16.89 2.64
N GLY A 121 19.67 -18.03 2.70
CA GLY A 121 19.51 -18.82 3.92
C GLY A 121 18.40 -18.38 4.87
N VAL A 122 17.68 -17.29 4.58
CA VAL A 122 16.54 -16.84 5.41
C VAL A 122 15.22 -17.50 5.00
N VAL A 123 15.03 -17.73 3.69
CA VAL A 123 13.90 -18.51 3.21
C VAL A 123 14.29 -19.98 3.32
N VAL A 124 13.58 -20.70 4.19
CA VAL A 124 13.87 -22.11 4.46
C VAL A 124 13.45 -22.93 3.24
N HIS A 125 14.44 -23.43 2.50
CA HIS A 125 14.27 -24.48 1.48
C HIS A 125 13.99 -25.85 2.12
#